data_AF-A0AA87F6F1-F1
#
_entry.id   AF-A0AA87F6F1-F1
#
_cell.length_a   1.000
_cell.length_b   1.000
_cell.length_c   1.000
_cell.angle_alpha   90.00
_cell.angle_beta   90.00
_cell.angle_gamma   90.00
#
_symmetry.space_group_name_H-M   'P 1'
#
loop_
_entity.id
_entity.type
_entity.pdbx_description
1 polymer ?
#
loop_
_entity_poly.entity_id
_entity_poly.type
_entity_poly.pdbx_seq_one_letter_code
_entity_poly.pdbx_strand_id
1 'polypeptide(L)' 'MNKKLILDISESQLRTIVGGSKDSYCSGQVAARVLLKKLMGIPVTIQDYICR' A
#
# COMPACT_ATOMS: atom_id res chain seq x y z
N MET A 1 -1.32 18.25 16.89
CA MET A 1 -0.84 16.98 17.47
C MET A 1 -1.99 15.99 17.28
N ASN A 2 -1.95 14.97 16.43
CA ASN A 2 -1.06 13.82 16.47
C ASN A 2 -0.78 13.26 15.07
N LYS A 3 0.50 13.18 14.74
CA LYS A 3 1.07 12.33 13.70
C LYS A 3 0.98 10.87 14.19
N LYS A 4 0.86 9.92 13.26
CA LYS A 4 0.82 8.45 13.43
C LYS A 4 -0.55 7.85 13.77
N LEU A 5 -1.46 7.83 12.79
CA LEU A 5 -2.26 6.63 12.61
C LEU A 5 -1.33 5.64 11.89
N ILE A 6 -0.59 4.87 12.70
CA ILE A 6 0.25 3.78 12.23
C ILE A 6 -0.73 2.77 11.62
N LEU A 7 -0.74 2.67 10.29
CA LEU A 7 -1.36 1.58 9.56
C LEU A 7 -0.57 0.30 9.82
N ASP A 8 -0.48 -0.10 11.09
CA ASP A 8 0.02 -1.41 11.49
C ASP A 8 -1.16 -2.38 11.43
N ILE A 9 -1.71 -2.55 10.22
CA ILE A 9 -2.79 -3.50 9.99
C ILE A 9 -2.16 -4.89 10.15
N SER A 10 -2.47 -5.53 11.28
CA SER A 10 -2.00 -6.88 11.56
C SER A 10 -2.50 -7.87 10.50
N GLU A 11 -1.73 -8.92 10.26
CA GLU A 11 -2.05 -9.95 9.25
C GLU A 11 -3.42 -10.61 9.46
N SER A 12 -3.85 -10.69 10.73
CA SER A 12 -5.16 -11.17 11.10
C SER A 12 -6.29 -10.25 10.63
N GLN A 13 -6.10 -8.93 10.61
CA GLN A 13 -7.09 -7.99 10.05
C GLN A 13 -7.14 -8.04 8.52
N LEU A 14 -6.00 -8.22 7.86
CA LEU A 14 -5.93 -8.39 6.40
C LEU A 14 -6.67 -9.64 5.91
N ARG A 15 -6.49 -10.77 6.61
CA ARG A 15 -7.24 -12.00 6.33
C ARG A 15 -8.73 -11.86 6.58
N THR A 16 -9.14 -11.14 7.62
CA THR A 16 -10.54 -11.06 8.05
C THR A 16 -11.38 -10.10 7.19
N ILE A 17 -10.78 -9.02 6.67
CA ILE A 17 -11.53 -7.97 5.94
C ILE A 17 -11.56 -8.23 4.43
N VAL A 18 -10.50 -8.81 3.84
CA VAL A 18 -10.33 -8.88 2.38
C VAL A 18 -10.12 -10.31 1.87
N GLY A 19 -10.00 -11.31 2.74
CA GLY A 19 -9.63 -12.67 2.35
C GLY A 19 -8.25 -12.78 1.69
N GLY A 20 -7.41 -11.75 1.81
CA GLY A 20 -6.14 -11.61 1.09
C GLY A 20 -4.91 -11.77 2.00
N SER A 21 -3.78 -12.15 1.39
CA SER A 21 -2.48 -12.18 2.09
C SER A 21 -1.86 -10.78 2.19
N LYS A 22 -0.91 -10.58 3.12
CA LYS A 22 -0.07 -9.37 3.18
C LYS A 22 0.59 -9.07 1.84
N ASP A 23 1.05 -10.09 1.12
CA ASP A 23 1.66 -9.93 -0.20
C ASP A 23 0.68 -9.39 -1.24
N SER A 24 -0.58 -9.83 -1.19
CA SER A 24 -1.65 -9.35 -2.06
C SER A 24 -2.00 -7.90 -1.75
N TYR A 25 -2.01 -7.52 -0.47
CA TYR A 25 -2.21 -6.13 -0.05
C TYR A 25 -1.04 -5.22 -0.44
N CYS A 26 0.19 -5.68 -0.25
CA CYS A 26 1.40 -4.96 -0.63
C CYS A 26 1.48 -4.75 -2.14
N SER A 27 1.26 -5.79 -2.93
CA SER A 27 1.26 -5.71 -4.39
C SER A 27 0.15 -4.79 -4.90
N GLY A 28 -1.06 -4.85 -4.32
CA GLY A 28 -2.15 -3.93 -4.62
C GLY A 28 -1.82 -2.46 -4.33
N GLN A 29 -1.22 -2.18 -3.17
CA GLN A 29 -0.78 -0.83 -2.79
C GLN A 29 0.28 -0.27 -3.75
N VAL A 30 1.29 -1.09 -4.10
CA VAL A 30 2.35 -0.70 -5.03
C VAL A 30 1.75 -0.43 -6.42
N ALA A 31 0.92 -1.34 -6.93
CA ALA A 31 0.27 -1.18 -8.23
C ALA A 31 -0.57 0.09 -8.29
N ALA A 32 -1.37 0.38 -7.25
CA ALA A 32 -2.20 1.58 -7.17
C ALA A 32 -1.36 2.87 -7.17
N ARG A 33 -0.27 2.92 -6.38
CA ARG A 33 0.64 4.09 -6.33
C ARG A 33 1.30 4.34 -7.68
N VAL A 34 1.84 3.30 -8.31
CA VAL A 34 2.51 3.40 -9.61
C VAL A 34 1.52 3.85 -10.69
N LEU A 35 0.32 3.26 -10.71
CA LEU A 35 -0.72 3.62 -11.67
C LEU A 35 -1.15 5.09 -11.51
N LEU A 36 -1.41 5.53 -10.28
CA LEU A 36 -1.80 6.91 -9.98
C LEU A 36 -0.73 7.90 -10.43
N LYS A 37 0.55 7.64 -10.12
CA LYS A 37 1.65 8.52 -10.54
C LYS A 37 1.79 8.60 -12.06
N LYS A 38 1.65 7.47 -12.77
CA LYS A 38 1.63 7.46 -14.24
C LYS A 38 0.49 8.32 -14.80
N LEU A 39 -0.72 8.20 -14.24
CA LEU A 39 -1.88 9.00 -14.65
C LEU A 39 -1.67 10.51 -14.41
N MET A 40 -0.95 10.88 -13.35
CA MET A 40 -0.65 12.27 -13.02
C MET A 40 0.60 12.81 -13.74
N GLY A 41 1.28 12.00 -14.57
CA GLY A 41 2.55 12.39 -15.22
C GLY A 41 3.70 12.60 -14.23
N ILE A 42 3.59 12.06 -13.02
CA ILE A 42 4.60 12.18 -11.95
C ILE A 42 5.61 11.02 -12.10
N PRO A 43 6.92 11.28 -12.01
CA PRO A 43 7.92 10.22 -12.07
C PRO A 43 7.76 9.23 -10.90
N VAL A 44 7.79 7.94 -11.24
CA VAL A 44 7.77 6.83 -10.29
C VAL A 44 9.17 6.64 -9.72
N THR A 45 9.28 6.52 -8.40
CA THR A 45 10.55 6.34 -7.69
C THR A 45 10.59 4.97 -7.00
N ILE A 46 11.78 4.56 -6.55
CA ILE A 46 11.98 3.28 -5.84
C ILE A 46 11.08 3.18 -4.59
N GLN A 47 10.78 4.32 -3.94
CA GLN A 47 9.91 4.35 -2.77
C GLN A 47 8.47 3.91 -3.06
N ASP A 48 8.01 4.04 -4.31
CA ASP A 48 6.66 3.64 -4.70
C ASP A 48 6.48 2.13 -4.72
N TYR A 49 7.58 1.37 -4.84
CA TYR A 49 7.61 -0.09 -4.82
C TYR A 49 7.75 -0.67 -3.40
N ILE A 50 7.95 0.18 -2.39
CA ILE A 50 8.07 -0.25 -0.99
C ILE A 50 6.66 -0.36 -0.40
N CYS A 51 6.32 -1.58 0.04
CA CYS A 51 5.14 -1.80 0.86
C CYS A 51 5.33 -1.16 2.22
N ARG A 52 4.33 -0.38 2.66
CA ARG A 52 4.27 0.26 3.97
C ARG A 52 3.02 -0.19 4.69
#